data_AF-A0A952SNF8-F1
#
_entry.id   AF-A0A952SNF8-F1
#
_cell.length_a   1.000
_cell.length_b   1.000
_cell.length_c   1.000
_cell.angle_alpha   90.00
_cell.angle_beta   90.00
_cell.angle_gamma   90.00
#
_symmetry.space_group_name_H-M   'P 1'
#
loop_
_entity.id
_entity.type
_entity.pdbx_description
1 polymer ?
#
loop_
_entity_poly.entity_id
_entity_poly.type
_entity_poly.pdbx_seq_one_letter_code
_entity_poly.pdbx_strand_id
1 'polypeptide(L)'
;MRIGKEECQDPDRALSLEWLETNGCGGFASGTVAGANTRRYHGLLLVVPPPESHRYMLVNHLEEWLHLDNRAISISTNLYPGVIHPQGYSHCISFSSTPWPTWTYTFDDRTVSREILCVRGQSTVVVRWRLLTPARDSIELRVRLKLTSREYHALHHENGALSPEATVTAQRVTWQPYHDLPAVQCSHTGSYHHLPEWYRQVQFPMEQERGLDFQEDWWSPGELLFHLESGREQALALTSEVVDDIEIGDLIRKERVRRVKRHKAAKAPDRFAEALRRGVETFLVRQGSKQTVIAGYPWFADWGRDAFISLPGLFLVTGQYEAGWDIIQSFIPFVSEGMVPNRFPDLGKDPDYNAIDASLWFIHAVDRYLAYSKDTKRVRL
;
A
#
# COMPACT_ATOMS: atom_id res chain seq x y z
N MET A 1 15.92 0.19 1.73
CA MET A 1 16.67 0.73 0.59
C MET A 1 16.77 2.24 0.76
N ARG A 2 17.89 2.88 0.42
CA ARG A 2 18.04 4.35 0.41
C ARG A 2 18.53 4.77 -0.97
N ILE A 3 17.84 5.73 -1.57
CA ILE A 3 18.14 6.29 -2.89
C ILE A 3 18.56 7.75 -2.69
N GLY A 4 19.64 8.15 -3.35
CA GLY A 4 20.22 9.48 -3.23
C GLY A 4 19.64 10.48 -4.23
N LYS A 5 20.02 11.75 -4.09
CA LYS A 5 19.54 12.87 -4.92
C LYS A 5 19.65 12.60 -6.42
N GLU A 6 20.80 12.14 -6.91
CA GLU A 6 21.04 11.92 -8.34
C GLU A 6 20.03 10.95 -8.93
N GLU A 7 19.83 9.79 -8.31
CA GLU A 7 18.85 8.80 -8.75
C GLU A 7 17.39 9.24 -8.51
N CYS A 8 17.11 10.04 -7.47
CA CYS A 8 15.78 10.60 -7.20
C CYS A 8 15.36 11.65 -8.23
N GLN A 9 16.31 12.40 -8.78
CA GLN A 9 16.07 13.52 -9.70
C GLN A 9 16.26 13.15 -11.18
N ASP A 10 16.76 11.94 -11.45
CA ASP A 10 16.74 11.31 -12.77
C ASP A 10 15.36 10.69 -13.01
N PRO A 11 14.55 11.22 -13.95
CA PRO A 11 13.18 10.73 -14.17
C PRO A 11 13.14 9.26 -14.61
N ASP A 12 14.05 8.82 -15.49
CA ASP A 12 14.05 7.45 -16.00
C ASP A 12 14.35 6.46 -14.87
N ARG A 13 15.34 6.82 -14.05
CA ARG A 13 15.71 6.01 -12.88
C ARG A 13 14.61 6.01 -11.83
N ALA A 14 14.12 7.19 -11.42
CA ALA A 14 13.16 7.33 -10.33
C ALA A 14 11.78 6.72 -10.66
N LEU A 15 11.36 6.72 -11.93
CA LEU A 15 10.13 6.04 -12.39
C LEU A 15 10.27 4.52 -12.42
N SER A 16 11.49 4.00 -12.60
CA SER A 16 11.75 2.55 -12.62
C SER A 16 11.82 1.90 -11.23
N LEU A 17 12.01 2.70 -10.18
CA LEU A 17 12.18 2.21 -8.81
C LEU A 17 10.84 2.21 -8.08
N GLU A 18 10.31 1.02 -7.81
CA GLU A 18 9.01 0.85 -7.16
C GLU A 18 9.14 0.59 -5.65
N TRP A 19 8.11 0.96 -4.90
CA TRP A 19 7.94 0.64 -3.48
C TRP A 19 6.55 0.04 -3.23
N LEU A 20 6.47 -0.79 -2.20
CA LEU A 20 5.25 -1.48 -1.77
C LEU A 20 5.15 -1.42 -0.25
N GLU A 21 3.96 -1.09 0.24
CA GLU A 21 3.63 -0.98 1.65
C GLU A 21 2.28 -1.68 1.88
N THR A 22 2.26 -2.80 2.60
CA THR A 22 1.08 -3.67 2.71
C THR A 22 0.41 -3.55 4.07
N ASN A 23 -0.93 -3.60 4.11
CA ASN A 23 -1.67 -3.57 5.36
C ASN A 23 -1.83 -4.95 6.03
N GLY A 24 -1.49 -6.05 5.35
CA GLY A 24 -1.64 -7.39 5.90
C GLY A 24 -3.05 -7.96 5.90
N CYS A 25 -3.99 -7.29 5.24
CA CYS A 25 -5.35 -7.77 4.95
C CYS A 25 -5.55 -8.03 3.44
N GLY A 26 -4.48 -7.90 2.64
CA GLY A 26 -4.49 -8.01 1.18
C GLY A 26 -4.55 -6.66 0.46
N GLY A 27 -4.79 -5.57 1.20
CA GLY A 27 -4.66 -4.20 0.72
C GLY A 27 -3.23 -3.66 0.81
N PHE A 28 -2.94 -2.62 0.04
CA PHE A 28 -1.61 -2.04 -0.03
C PHE A 28 -1.62 -0.61 -0.59
N ALA A 29 -0.51 0.09 -0.36
CA ALA A 29 -0.08 1.28 -1.08
C ALA A 29 1.17 0.92 -1.89
N SER A 30 1.29 1.45 -3.10
CA SER A 30 2.48 1.26 -3.94
C SER A 30 2.65 2.41 -4.92
N GLY A 31 3.86 2.58 -5.42
CA GLY A 31 4.19 3.64 -6.37
C GLY A 31 5.65 3.61 -6.76
N THR A 32 6.09 4.69 -7.42
CA THR A 32 7.50 4.87 -7.79
C THR A 32 8.22 5.82 -6.83
N VAL A 33 9.55 5.83 -6.87
CA VAL A 33 10.38 6.80 -6.15
C VAL A 33 10.14 8.22 -6.66
N ALA A 34 9.87 8.40 -7.95
CA ALA A 34 9.46 9.69 -8.54
C ALA A 34 8.12 10.20 -7.99
N GLY A 35 7.31 9.33 -7.40
CA GLY A 35 5.98 9.64 -6.89
C GLY A 35 4.86 9.46 -7.92
N ALA A 36 5.18 9.31 -9.22
CA ALA A 36 4.19 9.08 -10.25
C ALA A 36 3.69 7.63 -10.31
N ASN A 37 2.42 7.46 -10.66
CA ASN A 37 1.87 6.16 -10.98
C ASN A 37 2.28 5.77 -12.39
N THR A 38 3.13 4.75 -12.53
CA THR A 38 3.52 4.17 -13.83
C THR A 38 2.67 2.97 -14.21
N ARG A 39 1.91 2.44 -13.24
CA ARG A 39 0.98 1.31 -13.36
C ARG A 39 -0.39 1.70 -12.84
N ARG A 40 -1.46 1.08 -13.36
CA ARG A 40 -2.83 1.16 -12.84
C ARG A 40 -2.99 0.60 -11.43
N TYR A 41 -2.00 -0.14 -10.93
CA TYR A 41 -1.98 -0.72 -9.59
C TYR A 41 -1.25 0.15 -8.56
N HIS A 42 -0.55 1.20 -9.00
CA HIS A 42 0.03 2.18 -8.09
C HIS A 42 -1.08 3.04 -7.51
N GLY A 43 -1.00 3.30 -6.20
CA GLY A 43 -2.10 3.85 -5.43
C GLY A 43 -1.77 3.98 -3.95
N LEU A 44 -2.59 4.74 -3.23
CA LEU A 44 -2.43 4.96 -1.78
C LEU A 44 -3.34 4.08 -0.94
N LEU A 45 -4.56 3.81 -1.42
CA LEU A 45 -5.54 3.02 -0.69
C LEU A 45 -6.20 2.01 -1.62
N LEU A 46 -5.52 0.88 -1.82
CA LEU A 46 -6.12 -0.33 -2.36
C LEU A 46 -6.56 -1.24 -1.22
N VAL A 47 -7.83 -1.65 -1.25
CA VAL A 47 -8.47 -2.41 -0.16
C VAL A 47 -9.08 -3.72 -0.65
N VAL A 48 -9.31 -4.62 0.29
CA VAL A 48 -10.08 -5.86 0.09
C VAL A 48 -11.21 -5.85 1.13
N PRO A 49 -12.39 -5.28 0.81
CA PRO A 49 -13.46 -5.12 1.78
C PRO A 49 -14.17 -6.45 2.03
N PRO A 50 -14.40 -6.87 3.29
CA PRO A 50 -15.24 -8.02 3.57
C PRO A 50 -16.71 -7.73 3.18
N PRO A 51 -17.51 -8.75 2.79
CA PRO A 51 -17.17 -10.16 2.69
C PRO A 51 -16.42 -10.55 1.39
N GLU A 52 -16.27 -9.61 0.45
CA GLU A 52 -15.75 -9.88 -0.89
C GLU A 52 -14.22 -10.07 -0.90
N SER A 53 -13.72 -10.86 -1.86
CA SER A 53 -12.27 -10.99 -2.10
C SER A 53 -11.75 -10.04 -3.20
N HIS A 54 -12.63 -9.18 -3.73
CA HIS A 54 -12.27 -8.23 -4.76
C HIS A 54 -11.40 -7.11 -4.21
N ARG A 55 -10.45 -6.66 -5.04
CA ARG A 55 -9.57 -5.54 -4.73
C ARG A 55 -10.12 -4.28 -5.38
N TYR A 56 -10.26 -3.23 -4.58
CA TYR A 56 -10.72 -1.93 -5.05
C TYR A 56 -9.64 -0.87 -4.82
N MET A 57 -9.35 -0.09 -5.85
CA MET A 57 -8.52 1.11 -5.77
C MET A 57 -9.41 2.30 -5.42
N LEU A 58 -9.32 2.78 -4.18
CA LEU A 58 -10.14 3.89 -3.70
C LEU A 58 -9.44 5.23 -3.89
N VAL A 59 -8.15 5.30 -3.53
CA VAL A 59 -7.34 6.52 -3.62
C VAL A 59 -6.06 6.24 -4.41
N ASN A 60 -5.89 6.93 -5.53
CA ASN A 60 -4.73 6.77 -6.40
C ASN A 60 -3.53 7.59 -5.92
N HIS A 61 -3.76 8.84 -5.54
CA HIS A 61 -2.68 9.79 -5.40
C HIS A 61 -3.05 10.99 -4.52
N LEU A 62 -2.04 11.72 -4.07
CA LEU A 62 -2.16 13.05 -3.50
C LEU A 62 -1.31 14.00 -4.33
N GLU A 63 -1.92 15.05 -4.87
CA GLU A 63 -1.18 16.12 -5.52
C GLU A 63 -0.89 17.23 -4.51
N GLU A 64 0.40 17.49 -4.25
CA GLU A 64 0.87 18.21 -3.08
C GLU A 64 1.72 19.41 -3.50
N TRP A 65 1.40 20.57 -2.94
CA TRP A 65 2.07 21.84 -3.22
C TRP A 65 2.49 22.53 -1.92
N LEU A 66 3.76 22.92 -1.86
CA LEU A 66 4.34 23.71 -0.77
C LEU A 66 4.35 25.18 -1.17
N HIS A 67 3.75 26.04 -0.36
CA HIS A 67 3.65 27.48 -0.58
C HIS A 67 4.43 28.26 0.49
N LEU A 68 5.33 29.12 0.04
CA LEU A 68 6.10 30.05 0.87
C LEU A 68 6.38 31.33 0.07
N ASP A 69 6.16 32.51 0.65
CA ASP A 69 6.47 33.81 0.06
C ASP A 69 6.00 33.99 -1.40
N ASN A 70 4.72 33.69 -1.68
CA ASN A 70 4.10 33.70 -3.01
C ASN A 70 4.70 32.74 -4.05
N ARG A 71 5.63 31.86 -3.66
CA ARG A 71 6.17 30.79 -4.50
C ARG A 71 5.50 29.48 -4.12
N ALA A 72 5.30 28.63 -5.12
CA ALA A 72 4.76 27.29 -4.95
C ALA A 72 5.65 26.29 -5.66
N ILE A 73 6.00 25.20 -4.99
CA ILE A 73 6.56 24.01 -5.65
C ILE A 73 5.68 22.81 -5.41
N SER A 74 5.63 21.90 -6.36
CA SER A 74 5.01 20.62 -6.13
C SER A 74 6.03 19.62 -5.59
N ILE A 75 5.57 18.72 -4.72
CA ILE A 75 6.32 17.53 -4.29
C ILE A 75 5.71 16.23 -4.85
N SER A 76 4.70 16.36 -5.72
CA SER A 76 4.06 15.26 -6.45
C SER A 76 4.53 15.22 -7.91
N THR A 77 4.40 14.06 -8.54
CA THR A 77 4.75 13.87 -9.95
C THR A 77 3.64 13.11 -10.64
N ASN A 78 3.16 13.57 -11.80
CA ASN A 78 2.20 12.83 -12.63
C ASN A 78 2.67 12.78 -14.08
N LEU A 79 2.19 11.78 -14.81
CA LEU A 79 2.47 11.57 -16.23
C LEU A 79 1.20 11.86 -17.03
N TYR A 80 1.32 12.73 -18.03
CA TYR A 80 0.26 13.11 -18.96
C TYR A 80 0.79 12.98 -20.40
N PRO A 81 -0.07 13.03 -21.43
CA PRO A 81 0.37 12.91 -22.81
C PRO A 81 1.49 13.92 -23.16
N GLY A 82 2.70 13.40 -23.37
CA GLY A 82 3.87 14.18 -23.76
C GLY A 82 4.45 15.09 -22.67
N VAL A 83 4.00 15.00 -21.41
CA VAL A 83 4.50 15.89 -20.33
C VAL A 83 4.48 15.22 -18.96
N ILE A 84 5.54 15.48 -18.18
CA ILE A 84 5.56 15.22 -16.74
C ILE A 84 5.15 16.51 -16.03
N HIS A 85 4.00 16.49 -15.37
CA HIS A 85 3.52 17.63 -14.61
C HIS A 85 2.55 17.20 -13.50
N PRO A 86 2.70 17.65 -12.26
CA PRO A 86 3.87 18.38 -11.74
C PRO A 86 5.16 17.52 -11.77
N GLN A 87 6.30 18.15 -11.47
CA GLN A 87 7.64 17.52 -11.54
C GLN A 87 8.30 17.42 -10.16
N GLY A 88 7.55 17.07 -9.11
CA GLY A 88 8.05 17.07 -7.74
C GLY A 88 9.29 16.21 -7.48
N TYR A 89 9.53 15.19 -8.33
CA TYR A 89 10.76 14.40 -8.31
C TYR A 89 12.04 15.25 -8.42
N SER A 90 12.01 16.38 -9.14
CA SER A 90 13.16 17.28 -9.29
C SER A 90 13.59 17.95 -7.97
N HIS A 91 12.71 17.96 -6.96
CA HIS A 91 12.97 18.49 -5.63
C HIS A 91 13.31 17.40 -4.60
N CYS A 92 13.19 16.11 -4.97
CA CYS A 92 13.48 14.99 -4.08
C CYS A 92 14.99 14.80 -3.93
N ILE A 93 15.50 14.91 -2.70
CA ILE A 93 16.94 14.74 -2.41
C ILE A 93 17.26 13.37 -1.82
N SER A 94 16.27 12.65 -1.33
CA SER A 94 16.43 11.24 -0.94
C SER A 94 15.10 10.53 -0.77
N PHE A 95 15.14 9.22 -1.01
CA PHE A 95 14.07 8.28 -0.66
C PHE A 95 14.60 7.17 0.24
N SER A 96 13.79 6.70 1.19
CA SER A 96 14.04 5.50 1.99
C SER A 96 12.78 4.66 2.07
N SER A 97 12.90 3.34 1.88
CA SER A 97 11.79 2.40 2.11
C SER A 97 11.71 1.90 3.56
N THR A 98 12.57 2.40 4.46
CA THR A 98 12.68 1.92 5.84
C THR A 98 12.60 3.09 6.83
N PRO A 99 11.75 3.01 7.86
CA PRO A 99 10.86 1.89 8.21
C PRO A 99 9.66 1.72 7.28
N TRP A 100 9.35 2.73 6.48
CA TRP A 100 8.30 2.79 5.47
C TRP A 100 8.70 3.85 4.41
N PRO A 101 8.04 3.91 3.24
CA PRO A 101 8.32 4.89 2.21
C PRO A 101 8.39 6.32 2.75
N THR A 102 9.57 6.93 2.61
CA THR A 102 9.89 8.26 3.13
C THR A 102 10.68 9.03 2.08
N TRP A 103 10.15 10.17 1.67
CA TRP A 103 10.81 11.12 0.79
C TRP A 103 11.29 12.31 1.59
N THR A 104 12.40 12.89 1.16
CA THR A 104 12.88 14.20 1.63
C THR A 104 13.01 15.12 0.44
N TYR A 105 12.37 16.27 0.53
CA TYR A 105 12.37 17.31 -0.49
C TYR A 105 13.08 18.55 0.03
N THR A 106 13.70 19.29 -0.88
CA THR A 106 14.26 20.60 -0.59
C THR A 106 13.53 21.67 -1.40
N PHE A 107 13.23 22.77 -0.72
CA PHE A 107 12.60 23.95 -1.30
C PHE A 107 13.24 25.20 -0.71
N ASP A 108 13.93 25.99 -1.53
CA ASP A 108 14.82 27.06 -1.05
C ASP A 108 15.79 26.54 0.03
N ASP A 109 15.71 27.04 1.25
CA ASP A 109 16.48 26.63 2.44
C ASP A 109 15.67 25.70 3.38
N ARG A 110 14.46 25.31 2.98
CA ARG A 110 13.56 24.43 3.74
C ARG A 110 13.72 22.98 3.29
N THR A 111 13.64 22.07 4.25
CA THR A 111 13.62 20.63 4.02
C THR A 111 12.34 20.04 4.57
N VAL A 112 11.57 19.34 3.75
CA VAL A 112 10.30 18.71 4.14
C VAL A 112 10.41 17.21 3.94
N SER A 113 10.01 16.43 4.94
CA SER A 113 9.82 14.98 4.79
C SER A 113 8.36 14.65 4.53
N ARG A 114 8.14 13.64 3.70
CA ARG A 114 6.84 13.03 3.40
C ARG A 114 6.94 11.54 3.63
N GLU A 115 6.01 10.96 4.37
CA GLU A 115 5.99 9.54 4.72
C GLU A 115 4.64 8.93 4.41
N ILE A 116 4.64 7.68 3.92
CA ILE A 116 3.43 6.86 3.74
C ILE A 116 3.62 5.58 4.55
N LEU A 117 2.62 5.19 5.35
CA LEU A 117 2.57 3.87 5.97
C LEU A 117 1.17 3.26 5.93
N CYS A 118 1.09 1.94 5.75
CA CYS A 118 -0.15 1.20 5.96
C CYS A 118 -0.23 0.72 7.40
N VAL A 119 -1.42 0.78 7.99
CA VAL A 119 -1.67 0.26 9.33
C VAL A 119 -1.90 -1.24 9.25
N ARG A 120 -1.11 -2.03 9.97
CA ARG A 120 -1.23 -3.49 9.94
C ARG A 120 -2.60 -3.92 10.49
N GLY A 121 -3.32 -4.72 9.72
CA GLY A 121 -4.63 -5.27 10.08
C GLY A 121 -5.80 -4.36 9.71
N GLN A 122 -5.56 -3.20 9.07
CA GLN A 122 -6.60 -2.23 8.76
C GLN A 122 -6.57 -1.77 7.31
N SER A 123 -7.72 -1.47 6.73
CA SER A 123 -7.83 -0.78 5.43
C SER A 123 -7.58 0.72 5.58
N THR A 124 -6.43 1.06 6.17
CA THR A 124 -6.03 2.43 6.55
C THR A 124 -4.60 2.72 6.12
N VAL A 125 -4.40 3.85 5.43
CA VAL A 125 -3.09 4.42 5.09
C VAL A 125 -2.93 5.78 5.76
N VAL A 126 -1.75 6.05 6.29
CA VAL A 126 -1.40 7.35 6.89
C VAL A 126 -0.36 8.02 6.02
N VAL A 127 -0.58 9.30 5.72
CA VAL A 127 0.41 10.18 5.08
C VAL A 127 0.80 11.26 6.07
N ARG A 128 2.11 11.46 6.26
CA ARG A 128 2.66 12.41 7.23
C ARG A 128 3.69 13.33 6.61
N TRP A 129 3.63 14.61 6.97
CA TRP A 129 4.58 15.64 6.59
C TRP A 129 5.22 16.30 7.79
N ARG A 130 6.51 16.62 7.66
CA ARG A 130 7.27 17.33 8.69
C ARG A 130 8.24 18.30 8.07
N LEU A 131 8.28 19.52 8.61
CA LEU A 131 9.34 20.47 8.35
C LEU A 131 10.57 20.08 9.18
N LEU A 132 11.67 19.75 8.49
CA LEU A 132 12.91 19.28 9.12
C LEU A 132 13.89 20.41 9.42
N THR A 133 13.88 21.47 8.60
CA THR A 133 14.68 22.67 8.88
C THR A 133 13.99 23.53 9.92
N PRO A 134 14.67 24.00 10.98
CA PRO A 134 14.12 25.01 11.87
C PRO A 134 13.78 26.29 11.10
N ALA A 135 12.52 26.69 11.12
CA ALA A 135 12.02 27.94 10.55
C ALA A 135 11.11 28.67 11.54
N ARG A 136 11.07 30.00 11.43
CA ARG A 136 10.15 30.86 12.17
C ARG A 136 8.77 30.94 11.51
N ASP A 137 8.74 30.89 10.19
CA ASP A 137 7.52 30.96 9.39
C ASP A 137 7.01 29.56 9.06
N SER A 138 5.69 29.45 8.87
CA SER A 138 5.05 28.21 8.42
C SER A 138 5.08 28.08 6.90
N ILE A 139 5.11 26.85 6.41
CA ILE A 139 4.89 26.55 4.99
C ILE A 139 3.45 26.06 4.86
N GLU A 140 2.65 26.69 4.00
CA GLU A 140 1.33 26.17 3.66
C GLU A 140 1.50 24.97 2.73
N LEU A 141 0.99 23.82 3.13
CA LEU A 141 0.93 22.61 2.33
C LEU A 141 -0.51 22.41 1.85
N ARG A 142 -0.71 22.45 0.54
CA ARG A 142 -1.98 22.10 -0.12
C ARG A 142 -1.91 20.66 -0.60
N VAL A 143 -2.90 19.86 -0.22
CA VAL A 143 -2.98 18.44 -0.57
C VAL A 143 -4.31 18.17 -1.25
N ARG A 144 -4.26 17.90 -2.55
CA ARG A 144 -5.43 17.57 -3.36
C ARG A 144 -5.53 16.05 -3.54
N LEU A 145 -6.64 15.47 -3.11
CA LEU A 145 -6.83 14.02 -3.17
C LEU A 145 -7.25 13.58 -4.58
N LYS A 146 -6.82 12.40 -5.01
CA LYS A 146 -7.22 11.78 -6.28
C LYS A 146 -7.87 10.43 -6.02
N LEU A 147 -9.19 10.37 -6.16
CA LEU A 147 -10.04 9.22 -5.92
C LEU A 147 -10.56 8.65 -7.25
N THR A 148 -10.76 7.34 -7.27
CA THR A 148 -11.40 6.67 -8.42
C THR A 148 -12.46 5.67 -8.01
N SER A 149 -12.34 5.04 -6.82
CA SER A 149 -13.23 3.98 -6.35
C SER A 149 -13.59 2.99 -7.46
N ARG A 150 -12.61 2.19 -7.88
CA ARG A 150 -12.77 1.22 -8.99
C ARG A 150 -12.24 -0.15 -8.64
N GLU A 151 -12.67 -1.17 -9.38
CA GLU A 151 -12.01 -2.47 -9.38
C GLU A 151 -10.54 -2.31 -9.83
N TYR A 152 -9.59 -2.96 -9.14
CA TYR A 152 -8.17 -2.65 -9.30
C TYR A 152 -7.57 -3.03 -10.68
N HIS A 153 -8.20 -3.94 -11.43
CA HIS A 153 -7.85 -4.23 -12.82
C HIS A 153 -8.47 -3.28 -13.82
N ALA A 154 -9.52 -2.53 -13.47
CA ALA A 154 -10.17 -1.56 -14.37
C ALA A 154 -9.42 -0.22 -14.43
N LEU A 155 -9.91 0.69 -15.27
CA LEU A 155 -9.57 2.12 -15.28
C LEU A 155 -10.84 2.92 -15.03
N HIS A 156 -10.68 4.10 -14.44
CA HIS A 156 -11.76 5.05 -14.20
C HIS A 156 -11.75 6.17 -15.25
N HIS A 157 -12.95 6.53 -15.71
CA HIS A 157 -13.17 7.64 -16.63
C HIS A 157 -14.23 8.56 -16.07
N GLU A 158 -14.14 9.84 -16.43
CA GLU A 158 -15.15 10.83 -16.09
C GLU A 158 -16.53 10.35 -16.53
N ASN A 159 -17.49 10.37 -15.59
CA ASN A 159 -18.85 9.93 -15.84
C ASN A 159 -19.83 10.65 -14.91
N GLY A 160 -21.12 10.60 -15.28
CA GLY A 160 -22.19 11.26 -14.54
C GLY A 160 -22.79 10.43 -13.39
N ALA A 161 -22.32 9.21 -13.14
CA ALA A 161 -22.81 8.37 -12.04
C ALA A 161 -22.10 8.66 -10.71
N LEU A 162 -20.95 9.33 -10.75
CA LEU A 162 -20.19 9.70 -9.56
C LEU A 162 -20.95 10.72 -8.70
N SER A 163 -21.07 10.44 -7.40
CA SER A 163 -21.55 11.42 -6.41
C SER A 163 -20.40 12.33 -5.97
N PRO A 164 -20.52 13.65 -6.14
CA PRO A 164 -19.51 14.59 -5.68
C PRO A 164 -19.66 14.95 -4.20
N GLU A 165 -20.66 14.43 -3.48
CA GLU A 165 -20.99 14.87 -2.12
C GLU A 165 -19.90 14.54 -1.09
N ALA A 166 -19.81 15.37 -0.06
CA ALA A 166 -18.89 15.19 1.06
C ALA A 166 -19.60 15.41 2.40
N THR A 167 -19.42 14.47 3.33
CA THR A 167 -19.85 14.65 4.73
C THR A 167 -18.67 15.17 5.53
N VAL A 168 -18.73 16.42 5.97
CA VAL A 168 -17.60 17.14 6.59
C VAL A 168 -17.86 17.41 8.07
N THR A 169 -16.87 17.10 8.91
CA THR A 169 -16.77 17.56 10.31
C THR A 169 -15.45 18.32 10.49
N ALA A 170 -15.16 18.81 11.70
CA ALA A 170 -13.97 19.63 11.96
C ALA A 170 -12.63 18.92 11.67
N GLN A 171 -12.56 17.60 11.82
CA GLN A 171 -11.31 16.83 11.72
C GLN A 171 -11.39 15.68 10.71
N ARG A 172 -12.50 15.61 9.96
CA ARG A 172 -12.82 14.46 9.14
C ARG A 172 -13.71 14.83 7.98
N VAL A 173 -13.48 14.16 6.86
CA VAL A 173 -14.35 14.22 5.69
C VAL A 173 -14.56 12.81 5.15
N THR A 174 -15.77 12.50 4.70
CA THR A 174 -16.12 11.21 4.08
C THR A 174 -16.70 11.43 2.69
N TRP A 175 -16.24 10.62 1.73
CA TRP A 175 -16.76 10.59 0.36
C TRP A 175 -17.18 9.17 0.01
N GLN A 176 -18.28 9.04 -0.72
CA GLN A 176 -18.68 7.78 -1.32
C GLN A 176 -19.05 8.03 -2.79
N PRO A 177 -18.06 8.05 -3.69
CA PRO A 177 -18.28 8.38 -5.10
C PRO A 177 -19.31 7.46 -5.78
N TYR A 178 -19.36 6.19 -5.37
CA TYR A 178 -20.34 5.21 -5.85
C TYR A 178 -20.95 4.47 -4.67
N HIS A 179 -22.28 4.38 -4.65
CA HIS A 179 -23.07 3.85 -3.53
C HIS A 179 -22.82 2.36 -3.23
N ASP A 180 -22.42 1.59 -4.25
CA ASP A 180 -22.12 0.16 -4.20
C ASP A 180 -20.66 -0.13 -3.83
N LEU A 181 -19.81 0.90 -3.77
CA LEU A 181 -18.40 0.77 -3.45
C LEU A 181 -18.08 1.37 -2.07
N PRO A 182 -16.99 0.92 -1.43
CA PRO A 182 -16.60 1.42 -0.10
C PRO A 182 -16.42 2.94 -0.08
N ALA A 183 -16.95 3.57 0.96
CA ALA A 183 -16.67 4.97 1.26
C ALA A 183 -15.19 5.15 1.64
N VAL A 184 -14.66 6.35 1.39
CA VAL A 184 -13.34 6.79 1.85
C VAL A 184 -13.56 7.83 2.93
N GLN A 185 -13.06 7.54 4.13
CA GLN A 185 -13.01 8.48 5.22
C GLN A 185 -11.57 9.01 5.38
N CYS A 186 -11.43 10.32 5.51
CA CYS A 186 -10.17 11.00 5.74
C CYS A 186 -10.20 11.73 7.06
N SER A 187 -9.44 11.26 8.05
CA SER A 187 -9.13 12.04 9.26
C SER A 187 -7.87 12.87 9.01
N HIS A 188 -7.85 14.13 9.46
CA HIS A 188 -6.76 15.05 9.15
C HIS A 188 -6.46 16.05 10.27
N THR A 189 -5.23 16.57 10.29
CA THR A 189 -4.81 17.66 11.19
C THR A 189 -4.96 19.06 10.58
N GLY A 190 -5.38 19.15 9.31
CA GLY A 190 -5.56 20.39 8.56
C GLY A 190 -7.02 20.86 8.48
N SER A 191 -7.35 21.62 7.43
CA SER A 191 -8.73 22.02 7.09
C SER A 191 -9.12 21.54 5.70
N TYR A 192 -10.36 21.08 5.52
CA TYR A 192 -10.87 20.59 4.25
C TYR A 192 -11.70 21.63 3.49
N HIS A 193 -11.39 21.81 2.21
CA HIS A 193 -12.08 22.70 1.29
C HIS A 193 -12.69 21.86 0.16
N HIS A 194 -14.02 21.87 0.08
CA HIS A 194 -14.76 21.11 -0.93
C HIS A 194 -14.70 21.80 -2.29
N LEU A 195 -13.89 21.28 -3.21
CA LEU A 195 -13.63 21.83 -4.54
C LEU A 195 -13.50 20.69 -5.56
N PRO A 196 -14.61 20.02 -5.94
CA PRO A 196 -14.58 18.87 -6.83
C PRO A 196 -14.07 19.20 -8.23
N GLU A 197 -13.19 18.36 -8.78
CA GLU A 197 -12.62 18.57 -10.12
C GLU A 197 -12.14 17.25 -10.74
N TRP A 198 -12.17 17.17 -12.08
CA TRP A 198 -11.64 16.04 -12.84
C TRP A 198 -10.27 16.33 -13.42
N TYR A 199 -9.34 15.39 -13.23
CA TYR A 199 -8.01 15.37 -13.83
C TYR A 199 -8.01 14.28 -14.89
N ARG A 200 -7.78 14.65 -16.15
CA ARG A 200 -8.00 13.75 -17.29
C ARG A 200 -6.70 13.22 -17.86
N GLN A 201 -6.75 12.01 -18.42
CA GLN A 201 -5.66 11.41 -19.20
C GLN A 201 -4.34 11.23 -18.44
N VAL A 202 -4.38 10.88 -17.15
CA VAL A 202 -3.19 10.41 -16.44
C VAL A 202 -2.70 9.12 -17.08
N GLN A 203 -1.40 9.00 -17.36
CA GLN A 203 -0.83 7.91 -18.15
C GLN A 203 -0.05 6.88 -17.32
N PHE A 204 -0.24 5.60 -17.65
CA PHE A 204 0.46 4.45 -17.07
C PHE A 204 1.39 3.82 -18.11
N PRO A 205 2.65 4.29 -18.25
CA PRO A 205 3.57 3.81 -19.28
C PRO A 205 3.81 2.30 -19.26
N MET A 206 3.82 1.66 -18.08
CA MET A 206 3.99 0.21 -18.00
C MET A 206 2.81 -0.56 -18.59
N GLU A 207 1.62 0.02 -18.55
CA GLU A 207 0.43 -0.58 -19.16
C GLU A 207 0.43 -0.36 -20.67
N GLN A 208 0.90 0.80 -21.11
CA GLN A 208 1.11 1.11 -22.52
C GLN A 208 2.12 0.15 -23.17
N GLU A 209 3.26 -0.09 -22.52
CA GLU A 209 4.27 -1.06 -22.98
C GLU A 209 3.72 -2.48 -23.11
N ARG A 210 2.75 -2.84 -22.27
CA ARG A 210 2.06 -4.13 -22.28
C ARG A 210 0.91 -4.20 -23.30
N GLY A 211 0.64 -3.11 -24.04
CA GLY A 211 -0.45 -3.02 -25.00
C GLY A 211 -1.85 -2.99 -24.36
N LEU A 212 -1.95 -2.56 -23.11
CA LEU A 212 -3.21 -2.40 -22.38
C LEU A 212 -3.69 -0.95 -22.43
N ASP A 213 -4.95 -0.72 -22.06
CA ASP A 213 -5.44 0.64 -21.76
C ASP A 213 -4.54 1.30 -20.70
N PHE A 214 -4.22 2.57 -20.87
CA PHE A 214 -3.17 3.20 -20.04
C PHE A 214 -3.50 4.63 -19.64
N GLN A 215 -4.68 5.13 -20.00
CA GLN A 215 -5.12 6.48 -19.64
C GLN A 215 -6.29 6.41 -18.67
N GLU A 216 -6.19 7.15 -17.58
CA GLU A 216 -7.21 7.20 -16.54
C GLU A 216 -7.59 8.65 -16.21
N ASP A 217 -8.86 8.88 -15.91
CA ASP A 217 -9.31 10.13 -15.32
C ASP A 217 -9.48 9.96 -13.82
N TRP A 218 -8.97 10.92 -13.04
CA TRP A 218 -9.07 10.92 -11.59
C TRP A 218 -10.01 12.00 -11.12
N TRP A 219 -10.91 11.64 -10.21
CA TRP A 219 -11.76 12.61 -9.55
C TRP A 219 -11.11 13.13 -8.28
N SER A 220 -11.09 14.44 -8.10
CA SER A 220 -10.62 15.09 -6.89
C SER A 220 -11.81 15.64 -6.12
N PRO A 221 -12.09 15.24 -4.87
CA PRO A 221 -13.17 15.82 -4.07
C PRO A 221 -12.88 17.26 -3.60
N GLY A 222 -11.63 17.68 -3.57
CA GLY A 222 -11.21 18.94 -2.97
C GLY A 222 -9.82 18.86 -2.38
N GLU A 223 -9.51 19.81 -1.49
CA GLU A 223 -8.17 19.99 -0.94
C GLU A 223 -8.17 20.01 0.59
N LEU A 224 -7.08 19.53 1.16
CA LEU A 224 -6.71 19.76 2.54
C LEU A 224 -5.59 20.79 2.61
N LEU A 225 -5.73 21.74 3.53
CA LEU A 225 -4.71 22.74 3.83
C LEU A 225 -4.07 22.44 5.18
N PHE A 226 -2.74 22.46 5.22
CA PHE A 226 -1.96 22.27 6.43
C PHE A 226 -0.93 23.39 6.57
N HIS A 227 -0.52 23.68 7.80
CA HIS A 227 0.62 24.56 8.09
C HIS A 227 1.76 23.74 8.68
N LEU A 228 2.86 23.64 7.95
CA LEU A 228 4.08 22.97 8.40
C LEU A 228 4.91 23.94 9.24
N GLU A 229 5.11 23.60 10.51
CA GLU A 229 5.84 24.41 11.49
C GLU A 229 6.94 23.56 12.17
N SER A 230 8.00 24.23 12.62
CA SER A 230 9.08 23.57 13.35
C SER A 230 8.57 22.82 14.58
N GLY A 231 8.86 21.52 14.67
CA GLY A 231 8.48 20.69 15.82
C GLY A 231 7.02 20.22 15.83
N ARG A 232 6.23 20.52 14.80
CA ARG A 232 4.87 19.99 14.62
C ARG A 232 4.80 19.05 13.42
N GLU A 233 4.03 17.98 13.56
CA GLU A 233 3.78 17.04 12.48
C GLU A 233 2.37 17.28 11.93
N GLN A 234 2.22 17.25 10.61
CA GLN A 234 0.92 17.29 9.94
C GLN A 234 0.66 15.94 9.29
N ALA A 235 -0.57 15.45 9.35
CA ALA A 235 -0.91 14.13 8.83
C ALA A 235 -2.37 14.02 8.42
N LEU A 236 -2.61 13.05 7.55
CA LEU A 236 -3.94 12.53 7.26
C LEU A 236 -3.94 11.00 7.31
N ALA A 237 -5.10 10.42 7.59
CA ALA A 237 -5.35 8.98 7.52
C ALA A 237 -6.55 8.75 6.60
N LEU A 238 -6.35 7.97 5.54
CA LEU A 238 -7.40 7.54 4.62
C LEU A 238 -7.77 6.10 4.97
N THR A 239 -9.06 5.85 5.15
CA THR A 239 -9.56 4.53 5.51
C THR A 239 -10.85 4.20 4.76
N SER A 240 -11.06 2.91 4.49
CA SER A 240 -12.37 2.38 4.09
C SER A 240 -13.14 1.76 5.25
N GLU A 241 -12.61 1.87 6.48
CA GLU A 241 -13.28 1.37 7.67
C GLU A 241 -14.28 2.40 8.20
N VAL A 242 -15.36 1.92 8.81
CA VAL A 242 -16.33 2.78 9.48
C VAL A 242 -15.82 3.06 10.89
N VAL A 243 -15.11 4.19 11.05
CA VAL A 243 -14.50 4.58 12.32
C VAL A 243 -14.98 5.97 12.74
N ASP A 244 -15.33 6.12 14.01
CA ASP A 244 -15.80 7.41 14.54
C ASP A 244 -14.65 8.35 14.90
N ASP A 245 -13.57 7.81 15.46
CA ASP A 245 -12.43 8.59 15.91
C ASP A 245 -11.11 7.88 15.56
N ILE A 246 -10.20 8.64 14.93
CA ILE A 246 -8.86 8.16 14.56
C ILE A 246 -7.83 9.13 15.10
N GLU A 247 -7.16 8.70 16.16
CA GLU A 247 -5.94 9.33 16.65
C GLU A 247 -4.76 8.96 15.74
N ILE A 248 -4.47 9.80 14.74
CA ILE A 248 -3.45 9.52 13.71
C ILE A 248 -2.07 9.29 14.35
N GLY A 249 -1.69 10.08 15.34
CA GLY A 249 -0.42 9.92 16.06
C GLY A 249 -0.27 8.54 16.72
N ASP A 250 -1.38 7.99 17.20
CA ASP A 250 -1.45 6.67 17.80
C ASP A 250 -1.24 5.54 16.80
N LEU A 251 -1.83 5.66 15.60
CA LEU A 251 -1.61 4.71 14.51
C LEU A 251 -0.12 4.62 14.15
N ILE A 252 0.53 5.77 13.96
CA ILE A 252 1.96 5.86 13.63
C ILE A 252 2.82 5.26 14.75
N ARG A 253 2.53 5.61 16.00
CA ARG A 253 3.25 5.11 17.18
C ARG A 253 3.13 3.60 17.32
N LYS A 254 1.91 3.06 17.24
CA LYS A 254 1.62 1.62 17.34
C LYS A 254 2.34 0.85 16.24
N GLU A 255 2.27 1.32 14.99
CA GLU A 255 2.93 0.65 13.86
C GLU A 255 4.46 0.69 13.98
N ARG A 256 5.03 1.81 14.44
CA ARG A 256 6.48 1.90 14.73
C ARG A 256 6.92 0.90 15.79
N VAL A 257 6.21 0.84 16.92
CA VAL A 257 6.51 -0.09 18.01
C VAL A 257 6.39 -1.55 17.53
N ARG A 258 5.36 -1.86 16.74
CA ARG A 258 5.16 -3.19 16.13
C ARG A 258 6.36 -3.59 15.28
N ARG A 259 6.79 -2.74 14.34
CA ARG A 259 7.95 -3.02 13.48
C ARG A 259 9.21 -3.22 14.32
N VAL A 260 9.52 -2.32 15.25
CA VAL A 260 10.71 -2.44 16.11
C VAL A 260 10.71 -3.74 16.92
N LYS A 261 9.57 -4.12 17.52
CA LYS A 261 9.43 -5.36 18.30
C LYS A 261 9.69 -6.59 17.41
N ARG A 262 9.07 -6.64 16.22
CA ARG A 262 9.27 -7.74 15.26
C ARG A 262 10.70 -7.80 14.72
N HIS A 263 11.39 -6.67 14.66
CA HIS A 263 12.79 -6.63 14.22
C HIS A 263 13.77 -7.12 15.28
N LYS A 264 13.55 -6.78 16.55
CA LYS A 264 14.42 -7.23 17.66
C LYS A 264 14.27 -8.72 17.98
N ALA A 265 13.13 -9.33 17.69
CA ALA A 265 12.81 -10.71 18.05
C ALA A 265 13.64 -11.77 17.29
N ALA A 266 14.37 -11.41 16.24
CA ALA A 266 15.12 -12.36 15.41
C ALA A 266 16.55 -11.86 15.15
N LYS A 267 17.56 -12.61 15.60
CA LYS A 267 18.96 -12.38 15.21
C LYS A 267 19.15 -12.92 13.79
N ALA A 268 19.26 -12.04 12.81
CA ALA A 268 19.70 -12.41 11.47
C ALA A 268 21.24 -12.50 11.43
N PRO A 269 21.81 -13.45 10.66
CA PRO A 269 23.26 -13.62 10.56
C PRO A 269 23.95 -12.44 9.86
N ASP A 270 23.25 -11.77 8.93
CA ASP A 270 23.78 -10.65 8.16
C ASP A 270 22.66 -9.69 7.69
N ARG A 271 23.06 -8.62 6.97
CA ARG A 271 22.16 -7.56 6.48
C ARG A 271 21.21 -8.04 5.38
N PHE A 272 21.60 -9.02 4.57
CA PHE A 272 20.77 -9.55 3.49
C PHE A 272 19.66 -10.45 4.06
N ALA A 273 20.01 -11.35 4.99
CA ALA A 273 19.04 -12.15 5.72
C ALA A 273 18.05 -11.26 6.51
N GLU A 274 18.53 -10.17 7.10
CA GLU A 274 17.67 -9.18 7.76
C GLU A 274 16.72 -8.49 6.76
N ALA A 275 17.18 -8.17 5.55
CA ALA A 275 16.34 -7.58 4.52
C ALA A 275 15.24 -8.56 4.06
N LEU A 276 15.59 -9.82 3.80
CA LEU A 276 14.62 -10.87 3.44
C LEU A 276 13.58 -11.06 4.56
N ARG A 277 14.03 -11.13 5.81
CA ARG A 277 13.16 -11.31 6.98
C ARG A 277 12.16 -10.15 7.12
N ARG A 278 12.57 -8.91 6.82
CA ARG A 278 11.66 -7.75 6.79
C ARG A 278 10.62 -7.88 5.68
N GLY A 279 11.03 -8.39 4.52
CA GLY A 279 10.14 -8.62 3.37
C GLY A 279 9.08 -9.71 3.61
N VAL A 280 9.29 -10.65 4.54
CA VAL A 280 8.31 -11.70 4.85
C VAL A 280 6.93 -11.12 5.17
N GLU A 281 6.85 -10.05 5.97
CA GLU A 281 5.57 -9.49 6.41
C GLU A 281 4.69 -8.97 5.26
N THR A 282 5.31 -8.57 4.15
CA THR A 282 4.65 -8.06 2.95
C THR A 282 3.65 -9.08 2.40
N PHE A 283 4.03 -10.36 2.40
CA PHE A 283 3.25 -11.44 1.78
C PHE A 283 2.25 -12.09 2.75
N LEU A 284 2.43 -11.90 4.06
CA LEU A 284 1.54 -12.49 5.06
C LEU A 284 0.24 -11.70 5.15
N VAL A 285 -0.89 -12.37 4.94
CA VAL A 285 -2.22 -11.78 5.01
C VAL A 285 -3.09 -12.51 6.04
N ARG A 286 -3.92 -11.75 6.75
CA ARG A 286 -4.96 -12.26 7.63
C ARG A 286 -6.29 -11.59 7.30
N GLN A 287 -7.31 -12.39 7.03
CA GLN A 287 -8.68 -11.95 6.78
C GLN A 287 -9.61 -12.70 7.75
N GLY A 288 -10.13 -12.00 8.75
CA GLY A 288 -10.83 -12.62 9.86
C GLY A 288 -9.94 -13.64 10.60
N SER A 289 -10.41 -14.88 10.71
CA SER A 289 -9.64 -15.99 11.29
C SER A 289 -8.69 -16.67 10.30
N LYS A 290 -8.81 -16.40 9.00
CA LYS A 290 -8.02 -17.07 7.96
C LYS A 290 -6.68 -16.37 7.78
N GLN A 291 -5.61 -17.15 7.75
CA GLN A 291 -4.28 -16.68 7.36
C GLN A 291 -3.94 -17.24 5.98
N THR A 292 -3.29 -16.42 5.15
CA THR A 292 -2.90 -16.76 3.79
C THR A 292 -1.59 -16.07 3.40
N VAL A 293 -1.00 -16.48 2.29
CA VAL A 293 0.19 -15.91 1.67
C VAL A 293 -0.19 -15.39 0.29
N ILE A 294 0.00 -14.08 0.05
CA ILE A 294 -0.11 -13.55 -1.31
C ILE A 294 1.15 -13.94 -2.08
N ALA A 295 0.97 -14.59 -3.23
CA ALA A 295 2.09 -15.08 -4.05
C ALA A 295 2.93 -13.95 -4.67
N GLY A 296 2.31 -12.79 -4.94
CA GLY A 296 3.01 -11.63 -5.45
C GLY A 296 2.07 -10.47 -5.76
N TYR A 297 2.43 -9.28 -5.30
CA TYR A 297 1.71 -8.06 -5.66
C TYR A 297 2.20 -7.51 -7.01
N PRO A 298 1.33 -6.82 -7.76
CA PRO A 298 -0.09 -6.58 -7.48
C PRO A 298 -1.02 -7.70 -8.01
N TRP A 299 -0.53 -8.60 -8.88
CA TRP A 299 -1.40 -9.46 -9.70
C TRP A 299 -1.93 -10.72 -9.05
N PHE A 300 -1.23 -11.27 -8.06
CA PHE A 300 -1.56 -12.58 -7.53
C PHE A 300 -2.35 -12.50 -6.21
N ALA A 301 -3.15 -13.54 -5.99
CA ALA A 301 -3.88 -13.82 -4.76
C ALA A 301 -3.19 -14.98 -4.02
N ASP A 302 -3.96 -15.83 -3.35
CA ASP A 302 -3.47 -17.07 -2.73
C ASP A 302 -3.28 -18.17 -3.78
N TRP A 303 -2.06 -18.70 -3.87
CA TRP A 303 -1.70 -19.79 -4.75
C TRP A 303 -1.03 -20.89 -3.94
N GLY A 304 -1.61 -22.09 -3.95
CA GLY A 304 -1.18 -23.22 -3.13
C GLY A 304 0.27 -23.61 -3.39
N ARG A 305 0.66 -23.73 -4.67
CA ARG A 305 2.05 -24.03 -5.05
C ARG A 305 3.02 -23.03 -4.41
N ASP A 306 2.80 -21.74 -4.62
CA ASP A 306 3.66 -20.67 -4.13
C ASP A 306 3.69 -20.60 -2.59
N ALA A 307 2.55 -20.80 -1.95
CA ALA A 307 2.44 -20.87 -0.49
C ALA A 307 3.33 -22.00 0.06
N PHE A 308 3.26 -23.22 -0.49
CA PHE A 308 4.04 -24.35 0.01
C PHE A 308 5.53 -24.28 -0.31
N ILE A 309 5.92 -23.74 -1.46
CA ILE A 309 7.32 -23.47 -1.80
C ILE A 309 7.92 -22.46 -0.81
N SER A 310 7.19 -21.40 -0.50
CA SER A 310 7.67 -20.30 0.34
C SER A 310 7.56 -20.56 1.84
N LEU A 311 6.70 -21.50 2.27
CA LEU A 311 6.40 -21.80 3.68
C LEU A 311 7.63 -22.00 4.56
N PRO A 312 8.69 -22.74 4.16
CA PRO A 312 9.90 -22.87 4.96
C PRO A 312 10.57 -21.53 5.29
N GLY A 313 10.69 -20.64 4.29
CA GLY A 313 11.31 -19.32 4.45
C GLY A 313 10.43 -18.35 5.24
N LEU A 314 9.12 -18.34 4.96
CA LEU A 314 8.18 -17.41 5.60
C LEU A 314 7.93 -17.77 7.07
N PHE A 315 7.80 -19.06 7.40
CA PHE A 315 7.32 -19.49 8.71
C PHE A 315 8.31 -20.36 9.50
N LEU A 316 9.02 -21.30 8.87
CA LEU A 316 9.81 -22.27 9.63
C LEU A 316 11.15 -21.70 10.10
N VAL A 317 11.91 -21.08 9.18
CA VAL A 317 13.19 -20.43 9.51
C VAL A 317 12.99 -19.25 10.47
N THR A 318 11.81 -18.63 10.45
CA THR A 318 11.45 -17.52 11.32
C THR A 318 10.84 -17.97 12.67
N GLY A 319 10.69 -19.28 12.90
CA GLY A 319 10.13 -19.85 14.13
C GLY A 319 8.62 -19.64 14.31
N GLN A 320 7.92 -19.22 13.26
CA GLN A 320 6.47 -18.99 13.25
C GLN A 320 5.71 -20.29 12.95
N TYR A 321 5.99 -21.36 13.70
CA TYR A 321 5.45 -22.70 13.43
C TYR A 321 3.93 -22.77 13.49
N GLU A 322 3.31 -22.12 14.47
CA GLU A 322 1.84 -22.05 14.58
C GLU A 322 1.20 -21.52 13.30
N ALA A 323 1.65 -20.33 12.89
CA ALA A 323 1.23 -19.68 11.66
C ALA A 323 1.52 -20.52 10.41
N GLY A 324 2.64 -21.25 10.36
CA GLY A 324 2.95 -22.16 9.25
C GLY A 324 2.01 -23.37 9.20
N TRP A 325 1.61 -23.91 10.36
CA TRP A 325 0.64 -24.99 10.43
C TRP A 325 -0.75 -24.53 10.02
N ASP A 326 -1.18 -23.33 10.43
CA ASP A 326 -2.46 -22.75 10.03
C ASP A 326 -2.61 -22.68 8.50
N ILE A 327 -1.51 -22.36 7.79
CA ILE A 327 -1.48 -22.40 6.31
C ILE A 327 -1.64 -23.82 5.78
N ILE A 328 -0.89 -24.80 6.30
CA ILE A 328 -1.02 -26.20 5.85
C ILE A 328 -2.45 -26.69 6.07
N GLN A 329 -2.99 -26.44 7.27
CA GLN A 329 -4.30 -26.89 7.67
C GLN A 329 -5.43 -26.26 6.86
N SER A 330 -5.28 -25.00 6.41
CA SER A 330 -6.32 -24.32 5.65
C SER A 330 -6.60 -24.95 4.28
N PHE A 331 -5.64 -25.69 3.72
CA PHE A 331 -5.80 -26.38 2.43
C PHE A 331 -6.39 -27.80 2.56
N ILE A 332 -6.33 -28.42 3.75
CA ILE A 332 -6.80 -29.81 3.97
C ILE A 332 -8.28 -30.01 3.57
N PRO A 333 -9.23 -29.13 3.93
CA PRO A 333 -10.64 -29.30 3.55
C PRO A 333 -10.89 -29.26 2.04
N PHE A 334 -9.92 -28.78 1.25
CA PHE A 334 -10.00 -28.65 -0.20
C PHE A 334 -9.22 -29.76 -0.92
N VAL A 335 -8.73 -30.78 -0.23
CA VAL A 335 -8.12 -31.93 -0.93
C VAL A 335 -9.22 -32.70 -1.66
N SER A 336 -9.05 -32.87 -2.97
CA SER A 336 -9.99 -33.61 -3.81
C SER A 336 -9.22 -34.57 -4.71
N GLU A 337 -9.63 -35.84 -4.74
CA GLU A 337 -9.02 -36.89 -5.59
C GLU A 337 -7.48 -37.00 -5.44
N GLY A 338 -6.96 -36.71 -4.25
CA GLY A 338 -5.51 -36.70 -3.98
C GLY A 338 -4.77 -35.44 -4.43
N MET A 339 -5.50 -34.42 -4.90
CA MET A 339 -4.98 -33.14 -5.34
C MET A 339 -5.29 -32.01 -4.36
N VAL A 340 -4.29 -31.16 -4.11
CA VAL A 340 -4.43 -29.87 -3.42
C VAL A 340 -4.68 -28.78 -4.47
N PRO A 341 -5.56 -27.79 -4.22
CA PRO A 341 -5.83 -26.75 -5.21
C PRO A 341 -4.61 -25.87 -5.45
N ASN A 342 -4.45 -25.43 -6.69
CA ASN A 342 -3.38 -24.52 -7.10
C ASN A 342 -3.74 -23.06 -6.84
N ARG A 343 -5.00 -22.68 -7.07
CA ARG A 343 -5.49 -21.32 -6.89
C ARG A 343 -6.81 -21.35 -6.15
N PHE A 344 -6.94 -20.48 -5.16
CA PHE A 344 -8.25 -20.09 -4.63
C PHE A 344 -8.73 -18.86 -5.40
N PRO A 345 -9.72 -18.99 -6.29
CA PRO A 345 -10.30 -17.83 -6.95
C PRO A 345 -11.06 -16.96 -5.95
N ASP A 346 -11.42 -15.75 -6.39
CA ASP A 346 -12.32 -14.88 -5.63
C ASP A 346 -13.62 -15.60 -5.25
N LEU A 347 -14.21 -15.21 -4.11
CA LEU A 347 -15.33 -15.87 -3.44
C LEU A 347 -16.48 -16.26 -4.39
N GLY A 348 -16.89 -17.54 -4.33
CA GLY A 348 -18.02 -18.09 -5.09
C GLY A 348 -17.64 -19.01 -6.27
N LYS A 349 -16.34 -19.23 -6.52
CA LYS A 349 -15.85 -20.19 -7.52
C LYS A 349 -15.13 -21.36 -6.86
N ASP A 350 -15.24 -22.54 -7.48
CA ASP A 350 -14.52 -23.73 -7.04
C ASP A 350 -12.99 -23.52 -7.15
N PRO A 351 -12.19 -24.08 -6.23
CA PRO A 351 -10.74 -24.05 -6.35
C PRO A 351 -10.23 -24.68 -7.66
N ASP A 352 -9.16 -24.11 -8.22
CA ASP A 352 -8.58 -24.61 -9.46
C ASP A 352 -7.58 -25.75 -9.18
N TYR A 353 -7.85 -26.97 -9.66
CA TYR A 353 -6.98 -28.15 -9.53
C TYR A 353 -6.15 -28.39 -10.81
N ASN A 354 -5.42 -27.36 -11.26
CA ASN A 354 -4.68 -27.39 -12.53
C ASN A 354 -3.16 -27.55 -12.35
N ALA A 355 -2.69 -27.97 -11.17
CA ALA A 355 -1.28 -28.16 -10.86
C ALA A 355 -1.02 -29.51 -10.17
N ILE A 356 -0.45 -30.46 -10.91
CA ILE A 356 -0.10 -31.78 -10.39
C ILE A 356 0.98 -31.69 -9.30
N ASP A 357 1.91 -30.74 -9.44
CA ASP A 357 3.03 -30.53 -8.52
C ASP A 357 2.63 -29.85 -7.19
N ALA A 358 1.47 -29.19 -7.12
CA ALA A 358 1.00 -28.52 -5.90
C ALA A 358 0.86 -29.50 -4.72
N SER A 359 0.33 -30.71 -4.96
CA SER A 359 0.26 -31.77 -3.95
C SER A 359 1.63 -32.25 -3.47
N LEU A 360 2.62 -32.31 -4.37
CA LEU A 360 3.98 -32.71 -4.01
C LEU A 360 4.62 -31.63 -3.13
N TRP A 361 4.40 -30.35 -3.45
CA TRP A 361 4.84 -29.24 -2.60
C TRP A 361 4.14 -29.22 -1.25
N PHE A 362 2.84 -29.56 -1.19
CA PHE A 362 2.12 -29.73 0.08
C PHE A 362 2.77 -30.80 0.97
N ILE A 363 3.02 -32.00 0.42
CA ILE A 363 3.69 -33.09 1.15
C ILE A 363 5.08 -32.66 1.61
N HIS A 364 5.85 -32.00 0.74
CA HIS A 364 7.15 -31.45 1.10
C HIS A 364 7.02 -30.41 2.24
N ALA A 365 6.03 -29.51 2.20
CA ALA A 365 5.82 -28.52 3.25
C ALA A 365 5.47 -29.16 4.61
N VAL A 366 4.65 -30.22 4.63
CA VAL A 366 4.35 -31.00 5.83
C VAL A 366 5.60 -31.67 6.39
N ASP A 367 6.42 -32.29 5.53
CA ASP A 367 7.69 -32.90 5.94
C ASP A 367 8.66 -31.86 6.50
N ARG A 368 8.83 -30.71 5.82
CA ARG A 368 9.65 -29.60 6.32
C ARG A 368 9.12 -29.06 7.64
N TYR A 369 7.80 -28.89 7.77
CA TYR A 369 7.18 -28.50 9.03
C TYR A 369 7.57 -29.47 10.14
N LEU A 370 7.38 -30.78 9.95
CA LEU A 370 7.73 -31.81 10.93
C LEU A 370 9.23 -31.77 11.27
N ALA A 371 10.08 -31.58 10.27
CA ALA A 371 11.53 -31.51 10.46
C ALA A 371 11.96 -30.32 11.33
N TYR A 372 11.31 -29.16 11.19
CA TYR A 372 11.61 -27.95 11.97
C TYR A 372 10.92 -27.93 13.34
N SER A 373 9.62 -28.24 13.40
CA SER A 373 8.79 -28.11 14.60
C SER A 373 8.91 -29.31 15.55
N LYS A 374 9.26 -30.49 15.00
CA LYS A 374 9.19 -31.79 15.69
C LYS A 374 7.79 -32.16 16.20
N ASP A 375 6.74 -31.46 15.74
CA ASP A 375 5.36 -31.69 16.17
C ASP A 375 4.73 -32.87 15.42
N THR A 376 5.03 -34.08 15.90
CA THR A 376 4.42 -35.33 15.39
C THR A 376 2.94 -35.46 15.70
N LYS A 377 2.40 -34.71 16.68
CA LYS A 377 0.99 -34.84 17.06
C LYS A 377 0.09 -34.21 16.00
N ARG A 378 0.42 -32.99 15.56
CA ARG A 378 -0.33 -32.30 14.51
C ARG A 378 -0.32 -33.02 13.19
N VAL A 379 0.84 -33.54 12.78
CA VAL A 379 1.01 -34.22 11.47
C VAL A 379 0.25 -35.55 11.39
N ARG A 380 -0.13 -36.14 12.52
CA ARG A 380 -0.86 -37.42 12.57
C ARG A 380 -2.38 -37.27 12.65
N LEU A 381 -2.88 -36.08 12.99
CA LEU A 381 -4.30 -35.73 13.01
C LEU A 381 -4.76 -35.40 11.59
#